data_AF-A0A845GIP4-F1
#
_entry.id   AF-A0A845GIP4-F1
#
_cell.length_a   1.000
_cell.length_b   1.000
_cell.length_c   1.000
_cell.angle_alpha   90.00
_cell.angle_beta   90.00
_cell.angle_gamma   90.00
#
_symmetry.space_group_name_H-M   'P 1'
#
loop_
_entity.id
_entity.type
_entity.pdbx_description
1 polymer ?
#
loop_
_entity_poly.entity_id
_entity_poly.type
_entity_poly.pdbx_seq_one_letter_code
_entity_poly.pdbx_strand_id
1 'polypeptide(L)'
;MIFLAHDSLEQAQESAKALAALGQHARKLLAECVESTGVKRKQVSAAALALESQGFLFVRDIGTLWQAQFELMPSLQGEEALQVLDEGHEG
;
A
#
# COMPACT_ATOMS: atom_id res chain seq x y z
N MET A 1 -11.08 16.33 -10.67
CA MET A 1 -10.18 16.82 -9.60
C MET A 1 -9.23 15.67 -9.32
N ILE A 2 -7.96 15.79 -9.70
CA ILE A 2 -6.95 14.76 -9.41
C ILE A 2 -6.48 15.07 -7.99
N PHE A 3 -6.77 14.18 -7.04
CA PHE A 3 -6.17 14.25 -5.72
C PHE A 3 -4.75 13.69 -5.87
N LEU A 4 -3.76 14.47 -5.46
CA LEU A 4 -2.37 14.01 -5.34
C LEU A 4 -2.09 13.76 -3.86
N ALA A 5 -1.50 12.63 -3.50
CA ALA A 5 -1.03 12.39 -2.13
C ALA A 5 0.30 13.10 -1.87
N HIS A 6 1.11 13.31 -2.91
CA HIS A 6 2.36 14.07 -2.83
C HIS A 6 2.23 15.40 -3.56
N ASP A 7 2.60 16.49 -2.89
CA ASP A 7 2.61 17.84 -3.47
C ASP A 7 3.81 18.06 -4.41
N SER A 8 4.83 17.18 -4.36
CA SER A 8 6.01 17.24 -5.21
C SER A 8 6.53 15.86 -5.65
N LEU A 9 7.26 15.83 -6.78
CA LEU A 9 7.92 14.63 -7.29
C LEU A 9 8.97 14.08 -6.29
N GLU A 10 9.64 14.96 -5.55
CA GLU A 10 10.64 14.56 -4.55
C GLU A 10 10.00 13.75 -3.42
N GLN A 11 8.84 14.19 -2.93
CA GLN A 11 8.08 13.47 -1.91
C GLN A 11 7.59 12.10 -2.43
N ALA A 12 7.13 12.04 -3.68
CA ALA A 12 6.71 10.79 -4.31
C ALA A 12 7.89 9.81 -4.45
N GLN A 13 9.08 10.31 -4.79
CA GLN A 13 10.32 9.52 -4.85
C GLN A 13 10.78 9.04 -3.47
N GLU A 14 10.66 9.86 -2.42
CA GLU A 14 10.97 9.44 -1.05
C GLU A 14 10.03 8.32 -0.60
N SER A 15 8.74 8.44 -0.87
CA SER A 15 7.75 7.39 -0.63
C SER A 15 8.06 6.11 -1.42
N ALA A 16 8.44 6.23 -2.69
CA ALA A 16 8.85 5.08 -3.50
C ALA A 16 10.11 4.39 -2.94
N LYS A 17 11.09 5.15 -2.44
CA LYS A 17 12.27 4.60 -1.75
C LYS A 17 11.89 3.90 -0.44
N ALA A 18 10.99 4.48 0.34
CA ALA A 18 10.49 3.86 1.55
C ALA A 18 9.75 2.54 1.24
N LEU A 19 8.91 2.54 0.20
CA LEU A 19 8.24 1.34 -0.30
C LEU A 19 9.22 0.27 -0.80
N ALA A 20 10.29 0.67 -1.50
CA ALA A 20 11.35 -0.23 -1.92
C ALA A 20 12.08 -0.88 -0.74
N ALA A 21 12.33 -0.12 0.34
CA ALA A 21 12.99 -0.60 1.54
C ALA A 21 12.17 -1.65 2.31
N LEU A 22 10.84 -1.64 2.19
CA LEU A 22 9.95 -2.68 2.77
C LEU A 22 10.08 -4.05 2.07
N GLY A 23 10.72 -4.10 0.91
CA GLY A 23 11.04 -5.34 0.20
C GLY A 23 9.93 -5.86 -0.72
N GLN A 24 10.26 -6.89 -1.50
CA GLN A 24 9.42 -7.38 -2.60
C GLN A 24 8.03 -7.88 -2.16
N HIS A 25 7.91 -8.47 -0.97
CA HIS A 25 6.64 -9.00 -0.50
C HIS A 25 5.62 -7.90 -0.17
N ALA A 26 6.08 -6.81 0.46
CA ALA A 26 5.24 -5.65 0.75
C ALA A 26 4.78 -4.96 -0.55
N ARG A 27 5.67 -4.81 -1.52
CA ARG A 27 5.32 -4.24 -2.84
C ARG A 27 4.26 -5.06 -3.57
N LYS A 28 4.42 -6.38 -3.62
CA LYS A 28 3.41 -7.27 -4.24
C LYS A 28 2.06 -7.18 -3.56
N LEU A 29 2.05 -7.13 -2.23
CA LEU A 29 0.81 -6.97 -1.47
C LEU A 29 0.14 -5.64 -1.77
N LEU A 30 0.90 -4.54 -1.81
CA LEU A 30 0.38 -3.23 -2.16
C LEU A 30 -0.18 -3.22 -3.59
N ALA A 31 0.54 -3.78 -4.56
CA ALA A 31 0.07 -3.90 -5.94
C ALA A 31 -1.26 -4.66 -6.04
N GLU A 32 -1.38 -5.81 -5.36
CA GLU A 32 -2.62 -6.58 -5.31
C GLU A 32 -3.79 -5.75 -4.72
N CYS A 33 -3.51 -4.94 -3.69
CA CYS A 33 -4.50 -4.05 -3.09
C CYS A 33 -4.92 -2.93 -4.05
N VAL A 34 -3.98 -2.37 -4.82
CA VAL A 34 -4.26 -1.33 -5.83
C VAL A 34 -5.10 -1.92 -6.96
N GLU A 35 -4.69 -3.04 -7.54
CA GLU A 35 -5.39 -3.70 -8.65
C GLU A 35 -6.82 -4.12 -8.28
N SER A 36 -7.01 -4.62 -7.05
CA SER A 36 -8.32 -5.11 -6.59
C SER A 36 -9.20 -4.02 -5.96
N THR A 37 -8.71 -2.77 -5.85
CA THR A 37 -9.37 -1.72 -5.04
C THR A 37 -9.64 -2.18 -3.61
N GLY A 38 -8.65 -2.85 -3.02
CA GLY A 38 -8.66 -3.45 -1.71
C GLY A 38 -8.88 -4.97 -1.73
N VAL A 39 -8.36 -5.65 -0.70
CA VAL A 39 -8.44 -7.11 -0.54
C VAL A 39 -8.88 -7.50 0.86
N LYS A 40 -9.71 -8.54 0.93
CA LYS A 40 -10.19 -9.10 2.20
C LYS A 40 -9.35 -10.30 2.59
N ARG A 41 -8.82 -10.30 3.81
CA ARG A 41 -8.01 -11.40 4.36
C ARG A 41 -8.51 -11.84 5.73
N LYS A 42 -8.24 -13.09 6.08
CA LYS A 42 -8.59 -13.64 7.41
C LYS A 42 -7.60 -13.22 8.51
N GLN A 43 -6.41 -12.79 8.10
CA GLN A 43 -5.32 -12.38 8.98
C GLN A 43 -4.54 -11.24 8.33
N VAL A 44 -3.98 -10.36 9.15
CA VAL A 44 -3.09 -9.27 8.72
C VAL A 44 -1.66 -9.79 8.74
N SER A 45 -0.94 -9.68 7.61
CA SER A 45 0.45 -10.10 7.53
C SER A 45 1.39 -9.03 8.10
N ALA A 46 2.61 -9.41 8.47
CA ALA A 46 3.63 -8.45 8.89
C ALA A 46 3.92 -7.39 7.81
N ALA A 47 3.83 -7.76 6.53
CA ALA A 47 3.96 -6.83 5.41
C ALA A 47 2.79 -5.83 5.34
N ALA A 48 1.56 -6.25 5.62
CA ALA A 48 0.41 -5.35 5.68
C ALA A 48 0.56 -4.33 6.80
N LEU A 49 1.01 -4.77 7.99
CA LEU A 49 1.28 -3.89 9.13
C LEU A 49 2.43 -2.91 8.83
N ALA A 50 3.48 -3.37 8.14
CA ALA A 50 4.60 -2.51 7.76
C ALA A 50 4.16 -1.44 6.76
N LEU A 51 3.35 -1.79 5.76
CA LEU A 51 2.78 -0.84 4.81
C LEU A 51 1.86 0.17 5.51
N GLU A 52 1.02 -0.28 6.44
CA GLU A 52 0.16 0.59 7.22
C GLU A 52 0.94 1.57 8.10
N SER A 53 2.00 1.10 8.75
CA SER A 53 2.87 1.96 9.58
C SER A 53 3.55 3.08 8.79
N GLN A 54 3.74 2.89 7.48
CA GLN A 54 4.33 3.86 6.56
C GLN A 54 3.27 4.69 5.82
N GLY A 55 1.99 4.47 6.10
CA GLY A 55 0.87 5.20 5.46
C GLY A 55 0.47 4.68 4.09
N PHE A 56 1.09 3.62 3.57
CA PHE A 56 0.81 3.10 2.22
C PHE A 56 -0.48 2.27 2.12
N LEU A 57 -0.94 1.70 3.23
CA LEU A 57 -2.08 0.81 3.30
C LEU A 57 -2.95 1.16 4.51
N PHE A 58 -4.26 0.99 4.39
CA PHE A 58 -5.18 1.01 5.52
C PHE A 58 -5.62 -0.41 5.85
N VAL A 59 -5.52 -0.81 7.13
CA VAL A 59 -6.06 -2.07 7.61
C VAL A 59 -7.31 -1.79 8.43
N ARG A 60 -8.44 -2.39 8.02
CA ARG A 60 -9.70 -2.30 8.75
C ARG A 60 -10.12 -3.67 9.24
N ASP A 61 -10.39 -3.79 10.53
CA ASP A 61 -11.08 -4.97 11.06
C ASP A 61 -12.57 -4.88 10.70
N ILE A 62 -13.02 -5.80 9.86
CA ILE A 62 -14.41 -5.96 9.42
C ILE A 62 -14.98 -7.30 9.92
N GLY A 63 -14.29 -7.93 10.86
CA GLY A 63 -14.65 -9.21 11.44
C GLY A 63 -15.88 -9.13 12.32
N THR A 64 -16.37 -10.31 12.68
CA THR A 64 -17.41 -10.48 13.71
C THR A 64 -16.80 -11.12 14.95
N LEU A 65 -17.59 -11.20 16.03
CA LEU A 65 -17.19 -11.92 17.26
C LEU A 65 -16.78 -13.38 17.01
N TRP A 66 -17.19 -13.98 15.89
CA TRP A 66 -16.99 -15.39 15.57
C TRP A 66 -15.99 -15.64 14.43
N GLN A 67 -15.71 -14.62 13.62
CA GLN A 67 -14.86 -14.75 12.45
C GLN A 67 -14.06 -13.48 12.22
N ALA A 68 -12.74 -13.60 12.34
CA ALA A 68 -11.81 -12.53 11.99
C ALA A 68 -11.81 -12.30 10.47
N GLN A 69 -11.92 -11.02 10.08
CA GLN A 69 -11.82 -10.59 8.71
C GLN A 69 -11.26 -9.18 8.67
N PHE A 70 -10.28 -8.96 7.82
CA PHE A 70 -9.61 -7.69 7.64
C PHE A 70 -9.75 -7.23 6.20
N GLU A 71 -10.02 -5.96 6.01
CA GLU A 71 -10.01 -5.30 4.73
C GLU A 71 -8.73 -4.46 4.63
N LEU A 72 -7.92 -4.76 3.62
CA LEU A 72 -6.70 -4.05 3.30
C LEU A 72 -7.03 -3.14 2.13
N MET A 73 -6.90 -1.84 2.30
CA MET A 73 -7.15 -0.87 1.22
C MET A 73 -5.87 -0.09 0.92
N PRO A 74 -5.55 0.14 -0.36
CA PRO A 74 -4.44 1.02 -0.69
C PRO A 74 -4.77 2.45 -0.23
N SER A 75 -3.73 3.21 0.09
CA SER A 75 -3.81 4.65 0.20
C SER A 75 -3.38 5.29 -1.13
N LEU A 76 -3.81 6.54 -1.35
CA LEU A 76 -3.33 7.33 -2.49
C LEU A 76 -1.79 7.48 -2.47
N GLN A 77 -1.20 7.61 -1.28
CA GLN A 77 0.26 7.65 -1.12
C GLN A 77 0.92 6.34 -1.60
N GLY A 78 0.30 5.20 -1.27
CA GLY A 78 0.76 3.88 -1.69
C GLY A 78 0.62 3.65 -3.19
N GLU A 79 -0.49 4.09 -3.78
CA GLU A 79 -0.71 4.06 -5.23
C GLU A 79 0.38 4.86 -5.97
N GLU A 80 0.60 6.11 -5.58
CA GLU A 80 1.61 6.97 -6.21
C GLU A 80 3.04 6.45 -6.00
N ALA A 81 3.36 5.97 -4.79
CA ALA A 81 4.67 5.40 -4.50
C ALA A 81 4.97 4.15 -5.33
N LEU A 82 3.95 3.30 -5.55
CA LEU A 82 4.07 2.12 -6.40
C LEU A 82 4.26 2.52 -7.87
N GLN A 83 3.48 3.48 -8.35
CA GLN A 83 3.60 3.99 -9.71
C GLN A 83 5.00 4.58 -9.99
N VAL A 84 5.51 5.44 -9.11
CA VAL A 84 6.87 6.02 -9.25
C VAL A 84 7.94 4.93 -9.22
N LEU A 85 7.74 3.90 -8.42
CA LEU A 85 8.69 2.79 -8.32
C LEU A 85 8.69 1.91 -9.57
N ASP A 86 7.53 1.68 -10.19
CA ASP A 86 7.39 0.93 -11.44
C ASP A 86 7.94 1.74 -12.63
N GLU A 87 7.60 3.03 -12.74
CA GLU A 87 8.14 3.94 -13.75
C GLU A 87 9.67 4.09 -13.64
N GLY A 88 10.21 4.05 -12.41
CA GLY A 88 11.66 4.06 -12.16
C GLY A 88 12.39 2.76 -12.48
N HIS A 89 11.67 1.63 -12.71
CA HIS A 89 12.25 0.34 -13.12
C HIS A 89 12.20 0.10 -14.64
N GLU A 90 11.56 0.98 -15.43
CA GLU A 90 11.54 0.93 -16.90
C GLU A 90 12.69 1.69 -17.59
N GLY A 91 13.76 2.04 -16.84
CA GLY A 91 14.97 2.72 -17.33
C GLY A 91 16.19 1.82 -17.49
#